data_AF-A0A2V3U2U9-F1
#
_entry.id   AF-A0A2V3U2U9-F1
#
_cell.length_a   1.000
_cell.length_b   1.000
_cell.length_c   1.000
_cell.angle_alpha   90.00
_cell.angle_beta   90.00
_cell.angle_gamma   90.00
#
_symmetry.space_group_name_H-M   'P 1'
#
loop_
_entity.id
_entity.type
_entity.pdbx_description
1 polymer ?
#
loop_
_entity_poly.entity_id
_entity_poly.type
_entity_poly.pdbx_seq_one_letter_code
_entity_poly.pdbx_strand_id
1 'polypeptide(L)'
;MRHGFYLFIDEAGDEGLDKVRPIDPGGASEYFVMAGILVSANRKVALTSGFAEVKRPLGLAPDDELHFRDLKADHQKQAIQAIGAMEVGLVAIVSNKRNMKGYKNRRVEMKNFHVVRGRVRPQNYNWFYNHMFRYLLESASEACLRKCRTSNIPPLPIKIIFAHRANFAYSQTQAYLHKLKLARLSSTPFNNKRQITWPVVDIDGITSDRPKNEPGLQIADCVASAIFQAIDEDNFKVVQPAYLQALSPRFIRKNGTPREFGFKLIPDGFVGPLSPKQQQSLVAVGYRFPDL
;
A
#
# COMPACT_ATOMS: atom_id res chain seq x y z
N MET A 1 -3.32 -0.07 24.78
CA MET A 1 -3.72 1.28 24.32
C MET A 1 -5.01 1.16 23.52
N ARG A 2 -5.98 2.07 23.66
CA ARG A 2 -7.23 2.03 22.87
C ARG A 2 -6.95 2.65 21.49
N HIS A 3 -7.08 1.88 20.41
CA HIS A 3 -6.99 2.38 19.04
C HIS A 3 -8.36 2.72 18.46
N GLY A 4 -8.39 3.74 17.60
CA GLY A 4 -9.62 4.19 16.92
C GLY A 4 -9.78 3.61 15.51
N PHE A 5 -8.69 3.09 14.94
CA PHE A 5 -8.64 2.62 13.56
C PHE A 5 -7.74 1.39 13.45
N TYR A 6 -7.98 0.58 12.42
CA TYR A 6 -7.07 -0.46 11.94
C TYR A 6 -6.59 -0.09 10.54
N LEU A 7 -5.30 -0.33 10.28
CA LEU A 7 -4.70 -0.23 8.96
C LEU A 7 -4.03 -1.57 8.64
N PHE A 8 -4.66 -2.33 7.74
CA PHE A 8 -4.14 -3.60 7.23
C PHE A 8 -3.37 -3.34 5.95
N ILE A 9 -2.15 -3.86 5.83
CA ILE A 9 -1.25 -3.53 4.71
C ILE A 9 -0.75 -4.80 4.05
N ASP A 10 -0.80 -4.80 2.72
CA ASP A 10 -0.15 -5.80 1.88
C ASP A 10 0.45 -5.14 0.64
N GLU A 11 1.23 -5.90 -0.12
CA GLU A 11 1.91 -5.45 -1.32
C GLU A 11 1.77 -6.41 -2.51
N ALA A 12 1.94 -5.86 -3.71
CA ALA A 12 1.96 -6.65 -4.94
C ALA A 12 3.05 -6.13 -5.89
N GLY A 13 3.66 -7.06 -6.62
CA GLY A 13 4.83 -6.81 -7.46
C GLY A 13 6.15 -7.12 -6.73
N ASP A 14 7.21 -7.21 -7.51
CA ASP A 14 8.57 -7.51 -7.04
C ASP A 14 9.26 -6.21 -6.59
N GLU A 15 10.00 -6.23 -5.47
CA GLU A 15 10.71 -5.05 -4.94
C GLU A 15 12.06 -4.77 -5.62
N GLY A 16 12.52 -5.69 -6.47
CA GLY A 16 13.77 -5.63 -7.20
C GLY A 16 13.87 -4.45 -8.16
N LEU A 17 15.05 -3.83 -8.16
CA LEU A 17 15.38 -2.65 -8.95
C LEU A 17 16.53 -2.89 -9.93
N ASP A 18 17.27 -4.00 -9.84
CA ASP A 18 18.46 -4.23 -10.68
C ASP A 18 18.09 -4.41 -12.17
N LYS A 19 17.01 -5.15 -12.43
CA LYS A 19 16.40 -5.34 -13.75
C LYS A 19 14.89 -5.13 -13.61
N VAL A 20 14.28 -4.37 -14.51
CA VAL A 20 12.88 -3.95 -14.39
C VAL A 20 12.15 -4.12 -15.72
N ARG A 21 11.02 -4.82 -15.72
CA ARG A 21 10.14 -4.92 -16.90
C ARG A 21 9.43 -3.58 -17.18
N PRO A 22 9.12 -3.28 -18.44
CA PRO A 22 9.49 -4.01 -19.65
C PRO A 22 10.89 -3.63 -20.19
N ILE A 23 11.67 -2.79 -19.49
CA ILE A 23 13.01 -2.36 -19.95
C ILE A 23 13.95 -3.57 -20.09
N ASP A 24 13.93 -4.46 -19.11
CA ASP A 24 14.71 -5.69 -19.09
C ASP A 24 13.78 -6.90 -19.21
N PRO A 25 13.87 -7.69 -20.30
CA PRO A 25 13.17 -8.96 -20.40
C PRO A 25 13.51 -9.88 -19.21
N GLY A 26 12.48 -10.43 -18.57
CA GLY A 26 12.64 -11.27 -17.37
C GLY A 26 13.07 -10.51 -16.10
N GLY A 27 13.04 -9.17 -16.09
CA GLY A 27 13.27 -8.37 -14.89
C GLY A 27 12.13 -8.45 -13.86
N ALA A 28 12.32 -7.76 -12.74
CA ALA A 28 11.29 -7.52 -11.75
C ALA A 28 10.07 -6.79 -12.38
N SER A 29 8.92 -6.82 -11.72
CA SER A 29 7.69 -6.15 -12.22
C SER A 29 7.91 -4.69 -12.60
N GLU A 30 7.07 -4.14 -13.48
CA GLU A 30 7.13 -2.72 -13.84
C GLU A 30 6.72 -1.86 -12.65
N TYR A 31 5.66 -2.28 -11.95
CA TYR A 31 5.14 -1.58 -10.80
C TYR A 31 5.43 -2.34 -9.50
N PHE A 32 5.47 -1.58 -8.41
CA PHE A 32 5.34 -2.10 -7.06
C PHE A 32 4.21 -1.35 -6.36
N VAL A 33 3.27 -2.09 -5.79
CA VAL A 33 2.06 -1.56 -5.14
C VAL A 33 2.14 -1.88 -3.67
N MET A 34 1.97 -0.87 -2.82
CA MET A 34 1.71 -1.03 -1.40
C MET A 34 0.32 -0.48 -1.11
N ALA A 35 -0.59 -1.34 -0.65
CA ALA A 35 -1.97 -0.98 -0.41
C ALA A 35 -2.35 -1.18 1.06
N GLY A 36 -3.24 -0.32 1.54
CA GLY A 36 -3.73 -0.32 2.91
C GLY A 36 -5.25 -0.23 2.96
N ILE A 37 -5.85 -1.03 3.84
CA ILE A 37 -7.27 -0.97 4.18
C ILE A 37 -7.41 -0.29 5.54
N LEU A 38 -8.07 0.87 5.53
CA LEU A 38 -8.35 1.68 6.71
C LEU A 38 -9.79 1.49 7.15
N VAL A 39 -9.98 1.05 8.40
CA VAL A 39 -11.31 0.82 8.99
C VAL A 39 -11.37 1.39 10.41
N SER A 40 -12.50 1.99 10.77
CA SER A 40 -12.74 2.42 12.16
C SER A 40 -12.85 1.21 13.09
N ALA A 41 -12.34 1.31 14.32
CA ALA A 41 -12.29 0.18 15.23
C ALA A 41 -13.67 -0.41 15.56
N ASN A 42 -14.70 0.43 15.63
CA ASN A 42 -16.09 0.03 15.82
C ASN A 42 -16.71 -0.74 14.63
N ARG A 43 -16.04 -0.75 13.47
CA ARG A 43 -16.49 -1.46 12.27
C ARG A 43 -15.71 -2.74 11.99
N LYS A 44 -14.74 -3.12 12.82
CA LYS A 44 -13.93 -4.33 12.58
C LYS A 44 -14.80 -5.59 12.45
N VAL A 45 -15.82 -5.75 13.30
CA VAL A 45 -16.73 -6.90 13.23
C VAL A 45 -17.50 -6.90 11.90
N ALA A 46 -18.03 -5.74 11.48
CA ALA A 46 -18.72 -5.60 10.20
C ALA A 46 -17.80 -5.85 9.00
N LEU A 47 -16.50 -5.52 9.09
CA LEU A 47 -15.51 -5.86 8.08
C LEU A 47 -15.38 -7.38 7.94
N THR A 48 -15.21 -8.09 9.06
CA THR A 48 -15.10 -9.56 9.08
C THR A 48 -16.35 -10.24 8.53
N SER A 49 -17.54 -9.87 9.03
CA SER A 49 -18.80 -10.45 8.55
C SER A 49 -19.06 -10.10 7.08
N GLY A 50 -18.80 -8.86 6.67
CA GLY A 50 -18.94 -8.45 5.28
C GLY A 50 -18.01 -9.21 4.35
N PHE A 51 -16.77 -9.51 4.78
CA PHE A 51 -15.84 -10.29 3.96
C PHE A 51 -16.20 -11.77 3.88
N ALA A 52 -16.81 -12.34 4.92
CA ALA A 52 -17.39 -13.69 4.84
C ALA A 52 -18.48 -13.76 3.75
N GLU A 53 -19.29 -12.71 3.58
CA GLU A 53 -20.25 -12.63 2.48
C GLU A 53 -19.60 -12.48 1.10
N VAL A 54 -18.41 -11.88 1.01
CA VAL A 54 -17.61 -11.85 -0.23
C VAL A 54 -17.16 -13.26 -0.61
N LYS A 55 -16.80 -14.10 0.36
CA LYS A 55 -16.30 -15.47 0.15
C LYS A 55 -17.39 -16.44 -0.32
N ARG A 56 -18.63 -16.27 0.17
CA ARG A 56 -19.75 -17.18 -0.11
C ARG A 56 -20.02 -17.44 -1.60
N PRO A 57 -20.17 -16.45 -2.49
CA PRO A 57 -20.37 -16.69 -3.93
C PRO A 57 -19.15 -17.30 -4.63
N LEU A 58 -17.96 -17.23 -4.01
CA LEU A 58 -16.73 -17.83 -4.53
C LEU A 58 -16.61 -19.31 -4.15
N GLY A 59 -17.57 -19.85 -3.39
CA GLY A 59 -17.55 -21.22 -2.87
C GLY A 59 -16.62 -21.42 -1.68
N LEU A 60 -16.22 -20.34 -0.99
CA LEU A 60 -15.33 -20.36 0.15
C LEU A 60 -16.11 -20.24 1.47
N ALA A 61 -15.74 -21.03 2.46
CA ALA A 61 -16.24 -20.90 3.82
C ALA A 61 -15.69 -19.62 4.48
N PRO A 62 -16.34 -19.08 5.54
CA PRO A 62 -15.86 -17.88 6.22
C PRO A 62 -14.39 -17.97 6.71
N ASP A 63 -14.00 -19.16 7.18
CA ASP A 63 -12.68 -19.43 7.74
C ASP A 63 -11.62 -19.82 6.68
N ASP A 64 -12.03 -20.05 5.43
CA ASP A 64 -11.11 -20.36 4.35
C ASP A 64 -10.27 -19.13 4.02
N GLU A 65 -8.98 -19.32 3.78
CA GLU A 65 -8.12 -18.24 3.35
C GLU A 65 -8.37 -17.92 1.88
N LEU A 66 -8.68 -16.66 1.57
CA LEU A 66 -8.81 -16.17 0.20
C LEU A 66 -7.48 -15.52 -0.21
N HIS A 67 -6.77 -16.14 -1.13
CA HIS A 67 -5.60 -15.58 -1.82
C HIS A 67 -6.01 -15.15 -3.22
N PHE A 68 -5.85 -13.87 -3.56
CA PHE A 68 -6.40 -13.31 -4.80
C PHE A 68 -5.85 -13.98 -6.07
N ARG A 69 -4.57 -14.35 -6.03
CA ARG A 69 -3.88 -15.02 -7.15
C ARG A 69 -4.45 -16.42 -7.46
N ASP A 70 -5.09 -17.06 -6.48
CA ASP A 70 -5.62 -18.42 -6.62
C ASP A 70 -7.06 -18.41 -7.17
N LEU A 71 -7.68 -17.22 -7.25
CA LEU A 71 -9.01 -17.05 -7.82
C LEU A 71 -8.98 -17.05 -9.35
N LYS A 72 -10.00 -17.66 -9.96
CA LYS A 72 -10.29 -17.52 -11.39
C LYS A 72 -10.67 -16.07 -11.72
N ALA A 73 -10.45 -15.64 -12.96
CA ALA A 73 -10.72 -14.26 -13.40
C ALA A 73 -12.14 -13.76 -13.07
N ASP A 74 -13.17 -14.58 -13.21
CA ASP A 74 -14.54 -14.16 -12.86
C ASP A 74 -14.75 -14.03 -11.35
N HIS A 75 -14.14 -14.91 -10.56
CA HIS A 75 -14.14 -14.81 -9.09
C HIS A 75 -13.33 -13.60 -8.60
N GLN A 76 -12.22 -13.25 -9.26
CA GLN A 76 -11.47 -12.02 -8.99
C GLN A 76 -12.35 -10.79 -9.23
N LYS A 77 -13.05 -10.72 -10.37
CA LYS A 77 -13.99 -9.61 -10.66
C LYS A 77 -15.08 -9.51 -9.60
N GLN A 78 -15.72 -10.63 -9.24
CA GLN A 78 -16.77 -10.66 -8.21
C GLN A 78 -16.23 -10.20 -6.85
N ALA A 79 -15.07 -10.71 -6.43
CA ALA A 79 -14.43 -10.33 -5.17
C ALA A 79 -14.14 -8.83 -5.12
N ILE A 80 -13.55 -8.26 -6.18
CA ILE A 80 -13.21 -6.83 -6.23
C ILE A 80 -14.45 -5.93 -6.31
N GLN A 81 -15.50 -6.33 -7.03
CA GLN A 81 -16.77 -5.61 -7.03
C GLN A 81 -17.39 -5.58 -5.62
N ALA A 82 -17.40 -6.73 -4.94
CA ALA A 82 -17.93 -6.83 -3.58
C ALA A 82 -17.09 -6.02 -2.58
N ILE A 83 -15.76 -6.09 -2.65
CA ILE A 83 -14.85 -5.25 -1.84
C ILE A 83 -15.05 -3.76 -2.14
N GLY A 84 -15.25 -3.39 -3.41
CA GLY A 84 -15.56 -2.01 -3.83
C GLY A 84 -16.88 -1.46 -3.26
N ALA A 85 -17.79 -2.34 -2.84
CA ALA A 85 -19.04 -1.99 -2.16
C ALA A 85 -18.92 -1.93 -0.62
N MET A 86 -17.86 -2.49 -0.03
CA MET A 86 -17.64 -2.47 1.41
C MET A 86 -17.36 -1.04 1.92
N GLU A 87 -17.73 -0.76 3.17
CA GLU A 87 -17.44 0.55 3.77
C GLU A 87 -16.05 0.54 4.44
N VAL A 88 -15.04 0.64 3.59
CA VAL A 88 -13.61 0.76 3.95
C VAL A 88 -12.99 1.97 3.27
N GLY A 89 -11.91 2.50 3.84
CA GLY A 89 -11.04 3.47 3.19
C GLY A 89 -9.84 2.78 2.58
N LEU A 90 -9.58 2.98 1.29
CA LEU A 90 -8.39 2.46 0.63
C LEU A 90 -7.30 3.53 0.56
N VAL A 91 -6.06 3.12 0.79
CA VAL A 91 -4.87 3.91 0.47
C VAL A 91 -3.92 3.05 -0.35
N ALA A 92 -3.35 3.58 -1.42
CA ALA A 92 -2.37 2.87 -2.23
C ALA A 92 -1.26 3.80 -2.68
N ILE A 93 -0.02 3.32 -2.52
CA ILE A 93 1.17 3.93 -3.07
C ILE A 93 1.67 3.00 -4.17
N VAL A 94 1.81 3.54 -5.37
CA VAL A 94 2.11 2.80 -6.58
C VAL A 94 3.38 3.37 -7.18
N SER A 95 4.45 2.59 -7.21
CA SER A 95 5.72 2.99 -7.82
C SER A 95 5.84 2.38 -9.19
N ASN A 96 5.87 3.21 -10.24
CA ASN A 96 6.46 2.79 -11.49
C ASN A 96 7.98 2.69 -11.25
N LYS A 97 8.57 1.53 -11.51
CA LYS A 97 9.99 1.27 -11.21
C LYS A 97 10.91 1.53 -12.41
N ARG A 98 10.39 1.92 -13.57
CA ARG A 98 11.21 2.20 -14.77
C ARG A 98 12.27 3.26 -14.51
N ASN A 99 11.94 4.30 -13.73
CA ASN A 99 12.87 5.35 -13.33
C ASN A 99 13.76 4.96 -12.13
N MET A 100 13.50 3.82 -11.49
CA MET A 100 14.23 3.30 -10.33
C MET A 100 15.22 2.19 -10.72
N LYS A 101 15.29 1.80 -12.01
CA LYS A 101 16.22 0.77 -12.48
C LYS A 101 17.66 1.11 -12.09
N GLY A 102 18.31 0.16 -11.41
CA GLY A 102 19.68 0.29 -10.91
C GLY A 102 19.88 1.35 -9.82
N TYR A 103 18.80 1.96 -9.31
CA TYR A 103 18.91 3.01 -8.31
C TYR A 103 19.45 2.45 -7.00
N LYS A 104 20.44 3.15 -6.44
CA LYS A 104 21.02 2.87 -5.14
C LYS A 104 21.01 4.12 -4.28
N ASN A 105 20.57 3.96 -3.03
CA ASN A 105 20.68 5.03 -2.05
C ASN A 105 22.05 4.97 -1.36
N ARG A 106 23.10 5.43 -2.07
CA ARG A 106 24.49 5.38 -1.56
C ARG A 106 24.65 6.02 -0.18
N ARG A 107 23.87 7.07 0.13
CA ARG A 107 23.89 7.73 1.44
C ARG A 107 23.42 6.82 2.57
N VAL A 108 22.47 5.94 2.32
CA VAL A 108 21.98 4.94 3.29
C VAL A 108 22.94 3.74 3.33
N GLU A 109 23.38 3.25 2.17
CA GLU A 109 24.32 2.13 2.07
C GLU A 109 25.64 2.39 2.81
N MET A 110 26.18 3.61 2.73
CA MET A 110 27.42 3.99 3.42
C MET A 110 27.28 4.16 4.93
N LYS A 111 26.07 4.27 5.47
CA LYS A 111 25.85 4.57 6.90
C LYS A 111 25.43 3.35 7.72
N ASN A 112 24.99 2.28 7.08
CA ASN A 112 24.49 1.09 7.75
C ASN A 112 25.25 -0.11 7.22
N PHE A 113 26.19 -0.61 8.01
CA PHE A 113 26.88 -1.87 7.74
C PHE A 113 26.53 -2.89 8.81
N HIS A 114 26.45 -4.16 8.42
CA HIS A 114 26.40 -5.28 9.34
C HIS A 114 27.53 -6.27 9.06
N VAL A 115 27.86 -7.10 10.04
CA VAL A 115 28.79 -8.22 9.86
C VAL A 115 27.98 -9.48 9.64
N VAL A 116 28.07 -10.05 8.43
CA VAL A 116 27.43 -11.34 8.10
C VAL A 116 28.53 -12.31 7.74
N ARG A 117 28.65 -13.38 8.52
CA ARG A 117 29.71 -14.41 8.37
C ARG A 117 31.12 -13.80 8.29
N GLY A 118 31.44 -12.90 9.22
CA GLY A 118 32.75 -12.25 9.30
C GLY A 118 33.04 -11.21 8.21
N ARG A 119 32.09 -10.92 7.31
CA ARG A 119 32.26 -9.89 6.27
C ARG A 119 31.40 -8.68 6.57
N VAL A 120 32.01 -7.50 6.54
CA VAL A 120 31.31 -6.22 6.59
C VAL A 120 30.57 -6.02 5.27
N ARG A 121 29.25 -5.87 5.33
CA ARG A 121 28.40 -5.62 4.16
C ARG A 121 27.36 -4.55 4.50
N PRO A 122 26.91 -3.74 3.53
CA PRO A 122 25.80 -2.81 3.76
C PRO A 122 24.61 -3.58 4.33
N GLN A 123 23.99 -3.05 5.38
CA GLN A 123 22.79 -3.62 5.93
C GLN A 123 21.70 -3.61 4.86
N ASN A 124 21.00 -4.73 4.68
CA ASN A 124 19.82 -4.80 3.83
C ASN A 124 18.70 -3.98 4.49
N TYR A 125 18.75 -2.67 4.29
CA TYR A 125 17.81 -1.71 4.80
C TYR A 125 16.71 -1.58 3.76
N ASN A 126 15.48 -1.91 4.13
CA ASN A 126 14.30 -1.86 3.25
C ASN A 126 13.89 -0.42 2.94
N TRP A 127 14.82 0.41 2.42
CA TRP A 127 14.64 1.85 2.23
C TRP A 127 13.50 2.15 1.26
N PHE A 128 13.39 1.35 0.19
CA PHE A 128 12.33 1.50 -0.81
C PHE A 128 10.98 1.22 -0.16
N TYR A 129 10.84 0.08 0.51
CA TYR A 129 9.63 -0.28 1.25
C TYR A 129 9.27 0.76 2.32
N ASN A 130 10.23 1.19 3.13
CA ASN A 130 10.03 2.23 4.16
C ASN A 130 9.59 3.56 3.54
N HIS A 131 10.08 3.89 2.34
CA HIS A 131 9.64 5.08 1.62
C HIS A 131 8.20 4.96 1.12
N MET A 132 7.81 3.80 0.57
CA MET A 132 6.42 3.50 0.19
C MET A 132 5.50 3.60 1.40
N PHE A 133 5.87 2.94 2.51
CA PHE A 133 5.08 2.92 3.73
C PHE A 133 4.94 4.30 4.37
N ARG A 134 5.98 5.13 4.30
CA ARG A 134 5.92 6.52 4.73
C ARG A 134 4.81 7.28 4.01
N TYR A 135 4.74 7.24 2.68
CA TYR A 135 3.68 7.92 1.93
C TYR A 135 2.29 7.37 2.26
N LEU A 136 2.20 6.05 2.45
CA LEU A 136 0.95 5.40 2.86
C LEU A 136 0.48 5.95 4.21
N LEU A 137 1.40 6.07 5.18
CA LEU A 137 1.12 6.65 6.50
C LEU A 137 0.78 8.13 6.46
N GLU A 138 1.40 8.93 5.59
CA GLU A 138 1.05 10.35 5.42
C GLU A 138 -0.46 10.49 5.12
N SER A 139 -0.96 9.71 4.16
CA SER A 139 -2.38 9.74 3.78
C SER A 139 -3.31 9.11 4.83
N ALA A 140 -2.96 7.92 5.33
CA ALA A 140 -3.80 7.21 6.30
C ALA A 140 -3.92 7.98 7.63
N SER A 141 -2.81 8.50 8.15
CA SER A 141 -2.80 9.26 9.40
C SER A 141 -3.55 10.59 9.29
N GLU A 142 -3.43 11.30 8.15
CA GLU A 142 -4.22 12.51 7.92
C GLU A 142 -5.72 12.19 7.85
N ALA A 143 -6.11 11.11 7.17
CA ALA A 143 -7.50 10.69 7.07
C ALA A 143 -8.11 10.34 8.43
N CYS A 144 -7.36 9.62 9.29
CA CYS A 144 -7.77 9.31 10.66
C CYS A 144 -7.95 10.55 11.51
N LEU A 145 -6.98 11.47 11.51
CA LEU A 145 -7.11 12.71 12.30
C LEU A 145 -8.30 13.55 11.81
N ARG A 146 -8.50 13.63 10.50
CA ARG A 146 -9.66 14.32 9.93
C ARG A 146 -10.97 13.68 10.40
N LYS A 147 -11.06 12.34 10.42
CA LYS A 147 -12.23 11.63 10.94
C LYS A 147 -12.47 11.95 12.41
N CYS A 148 -11.43 11.90 13.26
CA CYS A 148 -11.53 12.29 14.67
C CYS A 148 -12.07 13.72 14.83
N ARG A 149 -11.53 14.69 14.06
CA ARG A 149 -11.97 16.09 14.08
C ARG A 149 -13.44 16.23 13.67
N THR A 150 -13.83 15.61 12.56
CA THR A 150 -15.24 15.67 12.09
C THR A 150 -16.21 14.99 13.04
N SER A 151 -15.74 14.05 13.85
CA SER A 151 -16.54 13.35 14.86
C SER A 151 -16.42 13.99 16.25
N ASN A 152 -15.70 15.11 16.38
CA ASN A 152 -15.46 15.82 17.64
C ASN A 152 -14.90 14.91 18.76
N ILE A 153 -13.97 14.03 18.42
CA ILE A 153 -13.29 13.13 19.37
C ILE A 153 -11.78 13.41 19.39
N PRO A 154 -11.07 13.09 20.49
CA PRO A 154 -9.62 13.21 20.53
C PRO A 154 -8.96 12.35 19.44
N PRO A 155 -7.72 12.69 19.01
CA PRO A 155 -6.94 11.84 18.15
C PRO A 155 -6.81 10.43 18.75
N LEU A 156 -7.22 9.42 17.99
CA LEU A 156 -7.10 8.02 18.39
C LEU A 156 -6.04 7.32 17.51
N PRO A 157 -5.17 6.48 18.09
CA PRO A 157 -4.11 5.84 17.35
C PRO A 157 -4.64 4.80 16.37
N ILE A 158 -3.88 4.57 15.30
CA ILE A 158 -4.09 3.51 14.31
C ILE A 158 -3.33 2.27 14.76
N LYS A 159 -4.01 1.12 14.80
CA LYS A 159 -3.35 -0.19 14.89
C LYS A 159 -2.92 -0.63 13.50
N ILE A 160 -1.62 -0.69 13.26
CA ILE A 160 -1.04 -1.03 11.95
C ILE A 160 -0.62 -2.49 11.95
N ILE A 161 -1.10 -3.24 10.96
CA ILE A 161 -0.89 -4.68 10.83
C ILE A 161 -0.45 -4.97 9.40
N PHE A 162 0.76 -5.49 9.23
CA PHE A 162 1.27 -5.94 7.95
C PHE A 162 0.97 -7.42 7.70
N ALA A 163 0.81 -7.79 6.43
CA ALA A 163 0.94 -9.17 6.01
C ALA A 163 2.36 -9.67 6.35
N HIS A 164 2.43 -10.85 6.98
CA HIS A 164 3.70 -11.40 7.45
C HIS A 164 4.63 -11.79 6.28
N ARG A 165 5.86 -11.25 6.29
CA ARG A 165 6.95 -11.64 5.39
C ARG A 165 8.13 -12.21 6.16
N ALA A 166 8.59 -13.41 5.79
CA ALA A 166 9.63 -14.14 6.53
C ALA A 166 10.96 -13.39 6.71
N ASN A 167 11.30 -12.47 5.80
CA ASN A 167 12.57 -11.74 5.79
C ASN A 167 12.40 -10.22 6.00
N PHE A 168 11.28 -9.77 6.58
CA PHE A 168 11.03 -8.35 6.81
C PHE A 168 11.24 -7.96 8.28
N ALA A 169 12.20 -7.05 8.52
CA ALA A 169 12.53 -6.59 9.86
C ALA A 169 11.66 -5.38 10.26
N TYR A 170 10.50 -5.63 10.88
CA TYR A 170 9.60 -4.58 11.36
C TYR A 170 10.27 -3.60 12.34
N SER A 171 11.23 -4.07 13.14
CA SER A 171 12.02 -3.21 14.04
C SER A 171 12.83 -2.14 13.28
N GLN A 172 13.30 -2.43 12.07
CA GLN A 172 13.97 -1.43 11.22
C GLN A 172 12.98 -0.38 10.71
N THR A 173 11.75 -0.78 10.38
CA THR A 173 10.66 0.14 10.01
C THR A 173 10.27 1.04 11.19
N GLN A 174 10.17 0.49 12.40
CA GLN A 174 9.92 1.27 13.61
C GLN A 174 11.03 2.29 13.87
N ALA A 175 12.31 1.85 13.80
CA ALA A 175 13.46 2.73 13.96
C ALA A 175 13.48 3.85 12.90
N TYR A 176 13.13 3.52 11.66
CA TYR A 176 12.97 4.50 10.58
C TYR A 176 11.93 5.58 10.92
N LEU A 177 10.74 5.17 11.40
CA LEU A 177 9.68 6.10 11.75
C LEU A 177 10.04 6.96 12.97
N HIS A 178 10.68 6.39 13.99
CA HIS A 178 11.20 7.16 15.13
C HIS A 178 12.20 8.23 14.66
N LYS A 179 13.11 7.88 13.75
CA LYS A 179 14.05 8.83 13.15
C LYS A 179 13.33 9.95 12.39
N LEU A 180 12.30 9.64 11.61
CA LEU A 180 11.49 10.66 10.93
C LEU A 180 10.75 11.57 11.92
N LYS A 181 10.18 10.99 12.99
CA LYS A 181 9.45 11.72 14.04
C LYS A 181 10.37 12.67 14.82
N LEU A 182 11.64 12.32 15.01
CA LEU A 182 12.64 13.20 15.63
C LEU A 182 13.17 14.25 14.64
N ALA A 183 13.43 13.87 13.39
CA ALA A 183 13.98 14.77 12.37
C ALA A 183 13.08 15.99 12.08
N ARG A 184 11.77 15.91 12.36
CA ARG A 184 10.84 17.05 12.24
C ARG A 184 11.11 18.19 13.25
N LEU A 185 11.79 17.89 14.35
CA LEU A 185 12.16 18.88 15.37
C LEU A 185 13.40 19.69 14.96
N SER A 186 14.08 19.27 13.88
CA SER A 186 15.18 20.03 13.30
C SER A 186 14.70 21.35 12.69
N SER A 187 15.52 22.38 12.77
CA SER A 187 15.31 23.67 12.08
C SER A 187 15.28 23.55 10.55
N THR A 188 15.79 22.44 10.00
CA THR A 188 15.77 22.12 8.57
C THR A 188 15.24 20.70 8.33
N PRO A 189 13.92 20.47 8.41
CA PRO A 189 13.35 19.16 8.13
C PRO A 189 13.65 18.76 6.68
N PHE A 190 14.23 17.57 6.48
CA PHE A 190 14.58 17.04 5.15
C PHE A 190 13.37 16.92 4.20
N ASN A 191 12.15 16.89 4.72
CA ASN A 191 10.94 16.94 3.92
C ASN A 191 9.82 17.69 4.67
N ASN A 192 9.36 18.79 4.11
CA ASN A 192 8.32 19.67 4.67
C ASN A 192 6.94 19.51 4.00
N LYS A 193 6.83 18.71 2.93
CA LYS A 193 5.55 18.46 2.24
C LYS A 193 4.99 17.10 2.63
N ARG A 194 3.70 17.07 2.99
CA ARG A 194 2.92 15.88 3.43
C ARG A 194 3.63 15.15 4.56
N GLN A 195 3.33 15.50 5.81
CA GLN A 195 3.93 14.86 6.97
C GLN A 195 3.00 13.82 7.57
N ILE A 196 3.60 12.78 8.16
CA ILE A 196 2.87 11.83 9.00
C ILE A 196 2.22 12.61 10.16
N THR A 197 0.93 12.34 10.38
CA THR A 197 0.19 12.88 11.49
C THR A 197 0.48 12.06 12.75
N TRP A 198 1.59 12.36 13.40
CA TRP A 198 2.12 11.58 14.53
C TRP A 198 1.17 11.35 15.72
N PRO A 199 0.23 12.26 16.10
CA PRO A 199 -0.70 12.02 17.21
C PRO A 199 -1.62 10.80 17.02
N VAL A 200 -1.78 10.29 15.80
CA VAL A 200 -2.60 9.10 15.51
C VAL A 200 -1.77 7.88 15.10
N VAL A 201 -0.44 7.94 15.22
CA VAL A 201 0.45 6.84 14.84
C VAL A 201 1.16 6.29 16.06
N ASP A 202 0.84 5.04 16.40
CA ASP A 202 1.57 4.24 17.37
C ASP A 202 2.66 3.45 16.62
N ILE A 203 3.92 3.91 16.72
CA ILE A 203 5.06 3.29 16.04
C ILE A 203 5.38 1.93 16.69
N ASP A 204 5.33 1.87 18.01
CA ASP A 204 5.74 0.69 18.76
C ASP A 204 4.67 -0.41 18.68
N GLY A 205 3.42 -0.04 18.42
CA GLY A 205 2.30 -0.94 18.15
C GLY A 205 2.21 -1.50 16.72
N ILE A 206 3.19 -1.25 15.85
CA ILE A 206 3.25 -1.86 14.50
C ILE A 206 3.51 -3.36 14.65
N THR A 207 2.67 -4.16 14.02
CA THR A 207 2.72 -5.63 14.10
C THR A 207 2.56 -6.28 12.73
N SER A 208 2.73 -7.60 12.68
CA SER A 208 2.45 -8.42 11.50
C SER A 208 1.65 -9.66 11.87
N ASP A 209 0.79 -10.12 10.98
CA ASP A 209 0.04 -11.36 11.16
C ASP A 209 -0.08 -12.11 9.82
N ARG A 210 -0.56 -13.36 9.87
CA ARG A 210 -0.85 -14.16 8.68
C ARG A 210 -2.27 -13.84 8.18
N PRO A 211 -2.53 -13.80 6.85
CA PRO A 211 -3.86 -13.51 6.34
C PRO A 211 -4.94 -14.46 6.86
N LYS A 212 -4.62 -15.74 7.06
CA LYS A 212 -5.49 -16.72 7.74
C LYS A 212 -6.09 -16.23 9.08
N ASN A 213 -5.35 -15.45 9.87
CA ASN A 213 -5.81 -15.01 11.19
C ASN A 213 -6.54 -13.65 11.17
N GLU A 214 -6.37 -12.88 10.09
CA GLU A 214 -6.84 -11.50 10.02
C GLU A 214 -7.49 -11.23 8.65
N PRO A 215 -8.83 -11.27 8.57
CA PRO A 215 -9.56 -11.01 7.33
C PRO A 215 -9.20 -9.68 6.66
N GLY A 216 -8.83 -8.67 7.45
CA GLY A 216 -8.36 -7.39 6.92
C GLY A 216 -7.12 -7.51 6.03
N LEU A 217 -6.23 -8.47 6.31
CA LEU A 217 -5.04 -8.74 5.49
C LEU A 217 -5.40 -9.44 4.18
N GLN A 218 -6.41 -10.33 4.16
CA GLN A 218 -6.89 -10.96 2.91
C GLN A 218 -7.53 -9.92 1.97
N ILE A 219 -8.24 -8.93 2.54
CA ILE A 219 -8.76 -7.80 1.76
C ILE A 219 -7.61 -6.93 1.24
N ALA A 220 -6.57 -6.71 2.04
CA ALA A 220 -5.38 -5.97 1.63
C ALA A 220 -4.65 -6.66 0.47
N ASP A 221 -4.46 -7.99 0.51
CA ASP A 221 -3.95 -8.80 -0.60
C ASP A 221 -4.78 -8.60 -1.88
N CYS A 222 -6.11 -8.77 -1.77
CA CYS A 222 -7.01 -8.57 -2.90
C CYS A 222 -6.87 -7.18 -3.52
N VAL A 223 -6.81 -6.13 -2.70
CA VAL A 223 -6.70 -4.75 -3.17
C VAL A 223 -5.32 -4.51 -3.79
N ALA A 224 -4.23 -4.93 -3.15
CA ALA A 224 -2.87 -4.78 -3.69
C ALA A 224 -2.73 -5.49 -5.04
N SER A 225 -3.15 -6.75 -5.10
CA SER A 225 -3.11 -7.58 -6.29
C SER A 225 -4.01 -7.06 -7.42
N ALA A 226 -5.22 -6.59 -7.11
CA ALA A 226 -6.13 -6.00 -8.08
C ALA A 226 -5.62 -4.68 -8.66
N ILE A 227 -5.04 -3.82 -7.83
CA ILE A 227 -4.38 -2.59 -8.30
C ILE A 227 -3.22 -2.97 -9.21
N PHE A 228 -2.39 -3.93 -8.81
CA PHE A 228 -1.25 -4.41 -9.60
C PHE A 228 -1.69 -4.93 -10.97
N GLN A 229 -2.69 -5.82 -11.03
CA GLN A 229 -3.23 -6.33 -12.30
C GLN A 229 -3.93 -5.24 -13.14
N ALA A 230 -4.34 -4.12 -12.54
CA ALA A 230 -4.90 -2.99 -13.27
C ALA A 230 -3.84 -2.06 -13.87
N ILE A 231 -2.55 -2.19 -13.50
CA ILE A 231 -1.51 -1.25 -13.95
C ILE A 231 -0.24 -1.92 -14.50
N ASP A 232 0.13 -3.10 -14.03
CA ASP A 232 1.33 -3.81 -14.49
C ASP A 232 1.00 -4.56 -15.77
N GLU A 233 1.74 -4.26 -16.83
CA GLU A 233 1.74 -5.13 -18.00
C GLU A 233 2.57 -6.36 -17.66
N ASP A 234 1.89 -7.49 -17.45
CA ASP A 234 2.56 -8.77 -17.36
C ASP A 234 3.29 -9.12 -18.68
N ASN A 235 3.96 -10.28 -18.73
CA ASN A 235 4.65 -10.70 -19.95
C ASN A 235 3.69 -10.92 -21.15
N PHE A 236 2.38 -11.00 -20.89
CA PHE A 236 1.32 -11.14 -21.89
C PHE A 236 0.62 -9.80 -22.20
N LYS A 237 1.09 -8.69 -21.61
CA LYS A 237 0.50 -7.34 -21.74
C LYS A 237 -0.97 -7.29 -21.34
N VAL A 238 -1.38 -8.15 -20.40
CA VAL A 238 -2.73 -8.18 -19.88
C VAL A 238 -2.84 -7.17 -18.74
N VAL A 239 -3.78 -6.24 -18.88
CA VAL A 239 -4.14 -5.25 -17.87
C VAL A 239 -5.65 -5.30 -17.67
N GLN A 240 -6.10 -5.19 -16.42
CA GLN A 240 -7.50 -5.28 -16.01
C GLN A 240 -8.02 -3.97 -15.39
N PRO A 241 -8.32 -2.92 -16.19
CA PRO A 241 -8.74 -1.61 -15.66
C PRO A 241 -10.00 -1.65 -14.80
N ALA A 242 -10.90 -2.60 -15.07
CA ALA A 242 -12.14 -2.79 -14.32
C ALA A 242 -11.91 -2.98 -12.81
N TYR A 243 -10.79 -3.58 -12.40
CA TYR A 243 -10.47 -3.75 -10.99
C TYR A 243 -10.25 -2.42 -10.29
N LEU A 244 -9.42 -1.53 -10.86
CA LEU A 244 -9.18 -0.22 -10.25
C LEU A 244 -10.42 0.68 -10.33
N GLN A 245 -11.23 0.55 -11.38
CA GLN A 245 -12.51 1.25 -11.51
C GLN A 245 -13.48 0.87 -10.37
N ALA A 246 -13.62 -0.42 -10.09
CA ALA A 246 -14.47 -0.92 -9.01
C ALA A 246 -13.99 -0.46 -7.62
N LEU A 247 -12.69 -0.34 -7.41
CA LEU A 247 -12.11 0.14 -6.14
C LEU A 247 -12.09 1.67 -6.03
N SER A 248 -12.17 2.41 -7.14
CA SER A 248 -12.05 3.88 -7.20
C SER A 248 -12.95 4.66 -6.21
N PRO A 249 -14.18 4.23 -5.88
CA PRO A 249 -15.03 4.95 -4.94
C PRO A 249 -14.53 4.87 -3.49
N ARG A 250 -13.67 3.89 -3.17
CA ARG A 250 -13.23 3.59 -1.80
C ARG A 250 -11.90 4.20 -1.40
N PHE A 251 -11.11 4.68 -2.36
CA PHE A 251 -9.90 5.43 -2.01
C PHE A 251 -10.23 6.67 -1.20
N ILE A 252 -9.48 6.88 -0.11
CA ILE A 252 -9.63 8.07 0.73
C ILE A 252 -9.39 9.33 -0.10
N ARG A 253 -10.26 10.34 0.08
CA ARG A 253 -10.22 11.56 -0.73
C ARG A 253 -9.79 12.76 0.09
N LYS A 254 -9.13 13.70 -0.57
CA LYS A 254 -8.88 15.05 -0.06
C LYS A 254 -9.25 16.01 -1.17
N ASN A 255 -10.07 17.02 -0.85
CA ASN A 255 -10.60 17.97 -1.84
C ASN A 255 -11.30 17.26 -3.03
N GLY A 256 -12.12 16.24 -2.75
CA GLY A 256 -12.90 15.51 -3.75
C GLY A 256 -12.15 14.48 -4.59
N THR A 257 -10.82 14.40 -4.51
CA THR A 257 -10.00 13.49 -5.33
C THR A 257 -9.18 12.50 -4.48
N PRO A 258 -8.98 11.24 -4.93
CA PRO A 258 -8.05 10.32 -4.30
C PRO A 258 -6.63 10.51 -4.82
N ARG A 259 -6.45 11.13 -6.01
CA ARG A 259 -5.14 11.37 -6.62
C ARG A 259 -4.25 12.11 -5.63
N GLU A 260 -3.01 11.63 -5.51
CA GLU A 260 -1.99 12.19 -4.64
C GLU A 260 -2.34 12.17 -3.13
N PHE A 261 -3.39 11.43 -2.75
CA PHE A 261 -3.79 11.24 -1.35
C PHE A 261 -4.11 9.77 -1.08
N GLY A 262 -5.32 9.31 -1.38
CA GLY A 262 -5.68 7.89 -1.27
C GLY A 262 -5.04 7.01 -2.33
N PHE A 263 -4.70 7.56 -3.49
CA PHE A 263 -3.93 6.85 -4.51
C PHE A 263 -2.78 7.76 -4.95
N LYS A 264 -1.54 7.33 -4.72
CA LYS A 264 -0.35 8.07 -5.13
C LYS A 264 0.50 7.24 -6.09
N LEU A 265 0.64 7.74 -7.31
CA LEU A 265 1.59 7.25 -8.30
C LEU A 265 2.93 7.97 -8.11
N ILE A 266 4.00 7.20 -7.99
CA ILE A 266 5.38 7.68 -7.98
C ILE A 266 6.15 7.13 -9.18
N PRO A 267 7.07 7.93 -9.77
CA PRO A 267 7.48 9.27 -9.34
C PRO A 267 6.40 10.34 -9.52
N ASP A 268 6.46 11.41 -8.70
CA ASP A 268 5.58 12.56 -8.83
C ASP A 268 5.72 13.15 -10.24
N GLY A 269 4.59 13.43 -10.89
CA GLY A 269 4.60 13.94 -12.27
C GLY A 269 4.96 12.90 -13.33
N PHE A 270 4.75 11.62 -13.06
CA PHE A 270 4.97 10.55 -14.04
C PHE A 270 4.33 10.84 -15.42
N VAL A 271 5.16 10.83 -16.47
CA VAL A 271 4.79 11.01 -17.89
C VAL A 271 5.24 9.81 -18.74
N GLY A 272 5.55 8.67 -18.12
CA GLY A 272 6.11 7.52 -18.83
C GLY A 272 5.13 6.92 -19.84
N PRO A 273 5.62 6.09 -20.79
CA PRO A 273 4.74 5.47 -21.78
C PRO A 273 3.77 4.54 -21.08
N LEU A 274 2.48 4.80 -21.26
CA LEU A 274 1.36 4.03 -20.73
C LEU A 274 0.56 3.45 -21.89
N SER A 275 0.20 2.18 -21.82
CA SER A 275 -0.79 1.63 -22.75
C SER A 275 -2.18 2.20 -22.46
N PRO A 276 -3.11 2.15 -23.44
CA PRO A 276 -4.46 2.67 -23.26
C PRO A 276 -5.18 2.08 -22.03
N LYS A 277 -4.93 0.81 -21.71
CA LYS A 277 -5.49 0.16 -20.52
C LYS A 277 -4.90 0.71 -19.22
N GLN A 278 -3.59 0.92 -19.14
CA GLN A 278 -2.97 1.54 -17.97
C GLN A 278 -3.47 2.97 -17.75
N GLN A 279 -3.62 3.75 -18.84
CA GLN A 279 -4.21 5.09 -18.77
C GLN A 279 -5.65 5.04 -18.25
N GLN A 280 -6.47 4.13 -18.76
CA GLN A 280 -7.85 3.93 -18.31
C GLN A 280 -7.93 3.65 -16.81
N SER A 281 -7.03 2.81 -16.29
CA SER A 281 -6.93 2.52 -14.86
C SER A 281 -6.60 3.77 -14.05
N LEU A 282 -5.58 4.52 -14.45
CA LEU A 282 -5.10 5.69 -13.72
C LEU A 282 -6.10 6.87 -13.78
N VAL A 283 -6.87 6.99 -14.86
CA VAL A 283 -7.99 7.96 -14.97
C VAL A 283 -9.07 7.68 -13.92
N ALA A 284 -9.36 6.41 -13.63
CA ALA A 284 -10.35 6.04 -12.61
C ALA A 284 -10.01 6.59 -11.21
N VAL A 285 -8.73 6.86 -10.94
CA VAL A 285 -8.23 7.43 -9.68
C VAL A 285 -7.76 8.89 -9.81
N GLY A 286 -8.17 9.58 -10.88
CA GLY A 286 -8.04 11.03 -11.02
C GLY A 286 -6.76 11.55 -11.69
N TYR A 287 -5.95 10.66 -12.27
CA TYR A 287 -4.85 11.07 -13.15
C TYR A 287 -5.41 11.46 -14.51
N ARG A 288 -4.69 12.35 -15.22
CA ARG A 288 -5.04 12.81 -16.56
C ARG A 288 -3.78 12.75 -17.40
N PHE A 289 -3.93 12.27 -18.63
CA PHE A 289 -2.85 12.17 -19.60
C PHE A 289 -3.30 12.91 -20.88
N PRO A 290 -2.37 13.53 -21.63
CA PRO A 290 -2.71 14.39 -22.76
C PRO A 290 -3.46 13.69 -23.92
N ASP A 291 -3.38 12.36 -23.99
CA ASP A 291 -3.83 11.57 -25.14
C ASP A 291 -5.19 10.84 -24.91
N LEU A 292 -6.04 11.36 -24.02
CA LEU A 292 -7.42 10.88 -23.77
C LEU A 292 -8.45 12.00 -23.89
#